data_AF-A0A954KGK6-F1
#
_entry.id   AF-A0A954KGK6-F1
#
_cell.length_a   1.000
_cell.length_b   1.000
_cell.length_c   1.000
_cell.angle_alpha   90.00
_cell.angle_beta   90.00
_cell.angle_gamma   90.00
#
_symmetry.space_group_name_H-M   'P 1'
#
loop_
_entity.id
_entity.type
_entity.pdbx_description
1 polymer ?
#
loop_
_entity_poly.entity_id
_entity_poly.type
_entity_poly.pdbx_seq_one_letter_code
_entity_poly.pdbx_strand_id
1 'polypeptide(L)' 'AEMLATTQRQGYIDNYAGIRISSTGKRFKIDQALVWNLIDENGQLVGQAATFSDWTWLD' A
#
# COMPACT_ATOMS: atom_id res chain seq x y z
N ALA A 1 12.04 -4.13 6.11
CA ALA A 1 10.62 -4.43 5.82
C ALA A 1 9.72 -3.74 6.86
N GLU A 2 9.85 -2.43 7.05
CA GLU A 2 9.15 -1.71 8.12
C GLU A 2 7.68 -1.41 7.78
N MET A 3 7.37 -1.22 6.50
CA MET A 3 6.03 -0.83 6.04
C MET A 3 4.94 -1.83 6.45
N LEU A 4 5.16 -3.14 6.28
CA LEU A 4 4.18 -4.17 6.67
C LEU A 4 4.00 -4.25 8.19
N ALA A 5 5.07 -4.00 8.95
CA ALA A 5 5.05 -4.03 10.41
C ALA A 5 4.29 -2.83 11.03
N THR A 6 4.25 -1.69 10.31
CA THR A 6 3.51 -0.50 10.75
C THR A 6 2.00 -0.66 10.49
N THR A 7 1.58 -1.20 9.35
CA THR A 7 0.15 -1.50 9.08
C THR A 7 -0.41 -2.50 10.09
N GLN A 8 0.43 -3.44 10.53
CA GLN A 8 0.06 -4.45 11.53
C GLN A 8 -0.28 -3.87 12.90
N ARG A 9 0.19 -2.66 13.21
CA ARG A 9 0.05 -2.03 14.55
C ARG A 9 -1.09 -1.01 14.64
N GLN A 10 -1.48 -0.39 13.52
CA GLN A 10 -2.49 0.67 13.47
C GLN A 10 -3.73 0.32 12.63
N GLY A 11 -3.71 -0.77 11.87
CA GLY A 11 -4.83 -1.21 11.04
C GLY A 11 -4.94 -0.50 9.68
N TYR A 12 -4.35 0.68 9.54
CA TYR A 12 -4.17 1.39 8.27
C TYR A 12 -2.84 2.18 8.25
N ILE A 13 -2.33 2.46 7.06
CA ILE A 13 -1.31 3.50 6.82
C ILE A 13 -1.92 4.54 5.90
N ASP A 14 -2.02 5.78 6.37
CA ASP A 14 -2.24 6.96 5.54
C ASP A 14 -0.89 7.60 5.16
N ASN A 15 -0.85 8.37 4.08
CA ASN A 15 0.36 9.04 3.59
C ASN A 15 1.53 8.13 3.21
N TYR A 16 1.27 6.88 2.83
CA TYR A 16 2.34 6.03 2.32
C TYR A 16 2.82 6.54 0.95
N ALA A 17 4.12 6.81 0.87
CA ALA A 17 4.81 7.07 -0.39
C ALA A 17 5.78 5.92 -0.69
N GLY A 18 5.85 5.52 -1.95
CA GLY A 18 6.72 4.41 -2.34
C GLY A 18 6.93 4.29 -3.85
N ILE A 19 8.01 3.63 -4.23
CA ILE A 19 8.27 3.30 -5.63
C ILE A 19 7.59 1.96 -5.95
N ARG A 20 6.93 1.90 -7.10
CA ARG A 20 6.33 0.71 -7.69
C ARG A 20 6.87 0.51 -9.09
N ILE A 21 6.87 -0.75 -9.52
CA ILE A 21 7.32 -1.17 -10.85
C ILE A 21 6.10 -1.72 -11.58
N SER A 22 5.76 -1.12 -12.72
CA SER A 22 4.67 -1.59 -13.58
C SER A 22 5.01 -2.96 -14.17
N SER A 23 4.00 -3.65 -14.71
CA SER A 23 4.20 -4.91 -15.45
C SER A 23 5.19 -4.78 -16.63
N THR A 24 5.36 -3.56 -17.16
CA THR A 24 6.31 -3.26 -18.24
C THR A 24 7.72 -2.91 -17.74
N GLY A 25 7.97 -2.95 -16.44
CA GLY A 25 9.27 -2.61 -15.83
C GLY A 25 9.48 -1.13 -15.53
N LYS A 26 8.57 -0.24 -15.98
CA LYS A 26 8.66 1.19 -15.69
C LYS A 26 8.40 1.48 -14.22
N ARG A 27 9.23 2.35 -13.63
CA ARG A 27 9.14 2.77 -12.23
C ARG A 27 8.23 3.99 -12.12
N PHE A 28 7.40 4.01 -11.08
CA PHE A 28 6.60 5.17 -10.73
C PHE A 28 6.56 5.32 -9.21
N LYS A 29 6.50 6.55 -8.74
CA LYS A 29 6.27 6.88 -7.34
C LYS A 29 4.78 7.03 -7.12
N ILE A 30 4.25 6.38 -6.09
CA ILE A 30 2.92 6.66 -5.55
C ILE A 30 3.08 7.55 -4.32
N ASP A 31 2.16 8.48 -4.13
CA ASP A 31 2.06 9.36 -2.98
C ASP A 31 0.65 9.24 -2.37
N GLN A 32 0.54 9.55 -1.06
CA GLN A 32 -0.74 9.58 -0.34
C GLN A 32 -1.54 8.27 -0.44
N ALA A 33 -0.85 7.12 -0.52
CA ALA A 33 -1.53 5.84 -0.61
C ALA A 33 -2.13 5.45 0.74
N LEU A 34 -3.35 4.92 0.70
CA LEU A 34 -4.00 4.28 1.83
C LEU A 34 -3.79 2.77 1.73
N VAL A 35 -3.30 2.15 2.81
CA VAL A 35 -3.13 0.69 2.91
C VAL A 35 -3.89 0.18 4.12
N TRP A 36 -4.68 -0.88 3.97
CA TRP A 36 -5.46 -1.47 5.06
C TRP A 36 -5.47 -2.99 4.99
N ASN A 37 -5.75 -3.60 6.15
CA ASN A 37 -5.95 -5.04 6.27
C ASN A 37 -7.35 -5.43 5.79
N LEU A 38 -7.43 -6.49 4.99
CA LEU A 38 -8.68 -7.13 4.64
C LEU A 38 -9.00 -8.18 5.70
N ILE A 39 -10.15 -8.06 6.34
CA ILE A 39 -10.67 -9.02 7.30
C ILE A 39 -11.91 -9.70 6.73
N ASP A 40 -12.08 -10.98 7.03
CA ASP A 40 -13.32 -11.69 6.72
C ASP A 40 -14.42 -11.43 7.77
N GLU A 41 -15.57 -12.05 7.58
CA GLU A 41 -16.74 -11.97 8.48
C GLU A 41 -16.45 -12.48 9.91
N ASN A 42 -15.41 -13.30 10.08
CA ASN A 42 -14.99 -13.83 11.37
C ASN A 42 -13.88 -12.95 12.01
N GLY A 43 -13.52 -11.83 11.38
CA GLY A 43 -12.47 -10.93 11.82
C GLY A 43 -11.06 -11.44 11.55
N GLN A 44 -10.90 -12.48 10.73
CA GLN A 44 -9.60 -13.04 10.38
C GLN A 44 -8.95 -12.24 9.25
N LEU A 45 -7.65 -11.94 9.40
CA LEU A 45 -6.86 -11.29 8.36
C LEU A 45 -6.72 -12.21 7.14
N VAL A 46 -7.30 -11.80 6.01
CA VAL A 46 -7.25 -12.52 4.73
C VAL A 46 -6.31 -11.88 3.71
N GLY A 47 -5.82 -10.66 3.99
CA GLY A 47 -4.86 -10.00 3.13
C GLY A 47 -4.73 -8.51 3.42
N GLN A 48 -4.22 -7.77 2.44
CA GLN A 48 -4.09 -6.32 2.49
C GLN A 48 -4.52 -5.72 1.15
N ALA A 49 -5.10 -4.54 1.20
CA ALA A 49 -5.44 -3.74 0.04
C ALA A 49 -4.80 -2.36 0.14
N ALA A 50 -4.56 -1.75 -1.01
CA ALA A 50 -4.04 -0.39 -1.10
C ALA A 50 -4.75 0.36 -2.23
N THR A 51 -5.00 1.65 -2.01
CA THR A 51 -5.48 2.59 -3.04
C THR A 51 -4.63 3.84 -3.06
N PHE A 52 -4.49 4.45 -4.23
CA PHE A 52 -3.76 5.68 -4.45
C PHE A 52 -4.32 6.38 -5.69
N SER A 53 -4.36 7.71 -5.65
CA SER A 53 -4.75 8.56 -6.79
C SER A 53 -3.56 9.33 -7.36
N ASP A 54 -2.61 9.72 -6.51
CA ASP A 54 -1.46 10.51 -6.90
C ASP A 54 -0.24 9.65 -7.18
N TRP A 55 0.26 9.75 -8.41
CA TRP A 55 1.45 9.03 -8.85
C TRP A 55 2.20 9.77 -9.95
N THR A 56 3.49 9.49 -10.09
CA THR A 56 4.36 10.11 -11.09
C THR A 56 5.37 9.09 -11.62
N TRP A 57 5.57 9.05 -12.94
CA TRP A 57 6.62 8.23 -13.55
C TRP A 57 8.00 8.70 -13.09
N LEU A 58 8.90 7.75 -12.88
CA LEU A 58 10.31 8.01 -12.63
C LEU A 58 11.07 7.67 -13.91
N ASP A 59 11.70 8.68 -14.51
CA ASP A 59 12.52 8.55 -15.72
C ASP A 59 13.72 7.61 -15.50
#